data_AF-A0A8C2BT19-F1
#
_entry.id   AF-A0A8C2BT19-F1
#
_cell.length_a   1.000
_cell.length_b   1.000
_cell.length_c   1.000
_cell.angle_alpha   90.00
_cell.angle_beta   90.00
_cell.angle_gamma   90.00
#
_symmetry.space_group_name_H-M   'P 1'
#
loop_
_entity.id
_entity.type
_entity.pdbx_description
1 polymer ?
#
loop_
_entity_poly.entity_id
_entity_poly.type
_entity_poly.pdbx_seq_one_letter_code
_entity_poly.pdbx_strand_id
1 'polypeptide(L)'
;MPSATTFPRAPGTSDSVRIKCREMLSSALQTGDDYIAIGADCDELGFKNTDMKYKNRVRSRISNLKDAKNPNLRRNVLCGNVSPDRIAKMTAEEMASDELKEMRKNLTKEAIRDHQVATSGGTQTDLFTCGKCKKKKCTYTQVQTRSADEPMTTFVFCTECGNRWKVCFCFCYLILLYPLINLYYPQTRQI
;
A
#
# COMPACT_ATOMS: atom_id res chain seq x y z
N MET A 1 15.96 31.27 -26.12
CA MET A 1 16.31 31.92 -24.83
C MET A 1 15.14 31.70 -23.88
N PRO A 2 15.31 31.14 -22.67
CA PRO A 2 14.18 30.99 -21.77
C PRO A 2 13.88 32.35 -21.14
N SER A 3 12.68 32.84 -21.43
CA SER A 3 12.11 34.09 -20.93
C SER A 3 12.13 34.09 -19.40
N ALA A 4 12.74 35.11 -18.78
CA ALA A 4 12.61 35.35 -17.35
C ALA A 4 11.13 35.59 -17.04
N THR A 5 10.47 34.59 -16.44
CA THR A 5 9.10 34.71 -15.97
C THR A 5 9.10 35.52 -14.69
N THR A 6 9.10 36.84 -14.81
CA THR A 6 8.75 37.72 -13.70
C THR A 6 7.29 37.47 -13.34
N PHE A 7 7.06 36.92 -12.15
CA PHE A 7 5.71 36.68 -11.64
C PHE A 7 4.92 38.00 -11.57
N PRO A 8 3.62 38.01 -11.90
CA PRO A 8 2.80 39.21 -11.75
C PRO A 8 2.73 39.60 -10.26
N ARG A 9 2.91 40.89 -9.99
CA ARG A 9 2.92 41.46 -8.63
C ARG A 9 1.55 41.24 -7.97
N ALA A 10 1.54 40.59 -6.81
CA ALA A 10 0.31 40.31 -6.09
C ALA A 10 -0.36 41.59 -5.55
N PRO A 11 -1.68 41.59 -5.34
CA PRO A 11 -2.36 42.66 -4.60
C PRO A 11 -1.84 42.71 -3.16
N GLY A 12 -1.53 43.92 -2.66
CA GLY A 12 -1.15 44.14 -1.28
C GLY A 12 -2.25 43.67 -0.31
N THR A 13 -1.87 43.02 0.78
CA THR A 13 -2.80 42.61 1.86
C THR A 13 -2.54 43.46 3.10
N SER A 14 -3.60 43.92 3.77
CA SER A 14 -3.53 44.67 5.03
C SER A 14 -3.65 43.79 6.28
N ASP A 15 -4.02 42.52 6.13
CA ASP A 15 -4.21 41.59 7.25
C ASP A 15 -2.87 41.14 7.87
N SER A 16 -2.71 41.35 9.17
CA SER A 16 -1.47 41.06 9.92
C SER A 16 -1.10 39.58 9.94
N VAL A 17 -2.09 38.68 9.93
CA VAL A 17 -1.87 37.22 9.91
C VAL A 17 -1.32 36.80 8.54
N ARG A 18 -1.89 37.33 7.45
CA ARG A 18 -1.42 37.07 6.08
C ARG A 18 -0.02 37.61 5.85
N ILE A 19 0.30 38.80 6.38
CA ILE A 19 1.66 39.36 6.32
C ILE A 19 2.64 38.42 7.04
N LYS A 20 2.33 37.96 8.26
CA LYS A 20 3.21 37.03 8.97
C LYS A 20 3.37 35.69 8.26
N CYS A 21 2.30 35.16 7.66
CA CYS A 21 2.38 33.94 6.86
C CYS A 21 3.29 34.10 5.64
N ARG A 22 3.23 35.25 4.94
CA ARG A 22 4.10 35.57 3.81
C ARG A 22 5.57 35.63 4.23
N GLU A 23 5.86 36.31 5.33
CA GLU A 23 7.22 36.38 5.90
C GLU A 23 7.77 34.99 6.22
N MET A 24 6.95 34.12 6.84
CA MET A 24 7.36 32.75 7.16
C MET A 24 7.59 31.89 5.91
N LEU A 25 6.80 32.07 4.85
CA LEU A 25 6.99 31.38 3.57
C LEU A 25 8.24 31.87 2.84
N SER A 26 8.50 33.18 2.84
CA SER A 26 9.73 33.75 2.28
C SER A 26 10.97 33.19 2.99
N SER A 27 10.94 33.11 4.31
CA SER A 27 12.04 32.50 5.10
C SER A 27 12.24 31.02 4.77
N ALA A 28 11.16 30.27 4.52
CA ALA A 28 11.25 28.87 4.12
C ALA A 28 11.91 28.69 2.74
N LEU A 29 11.63 29.59 1.80
CA LEU A 29 12.25 29.58 0.46
C LEU A 29 13.71 30.03 0.47
N GLN A 30 14.11 30.86 1.44
CA GLN A 30 15.50 31.28 1.64
C GLN A 30 16.34 30.27 2.43
N THR A 31 15.78 29.10 2.76
CA THR A 31 16.50 28.07 3.51
C THR A 31 17.51 27.38 2.60
N GLY A 32 18.81 27.55 2.87
CA GLY A 32 19.91 27.06 2.00
C GLY A 32 20.22 28.08 0.91
N ASP A 33 21.49 28.37 0.66
CA ASP A 33 22.02 29.50 -0.15
C ASP A 33 21.62 29.51 -1.64
N ASP A 34 20.56 28.81 -2.04
CA ASP A 34 19.97 28.73 -3.38
C ASP A 34 19.26 30.05 -3.82
N TYR A 35 19.40 31.17 -3.09
CA TYR A 35 18.62 32.41 -3.29
C TYR A 35 19.13 33.31 -4.44
N ILE A 36 20.31 33.04 -5.00
CA ILE A 36 20.94 33.90 -6.00
C ILE A 36 20.63 33.36 -7.41
N ALA A 37 19.47 33.71 -7.98
CA ALA A 37 19.31 33.90 -9.43
C ALA A 37 17.89 34.27 -9.89
N ILE A 38 16.83 34.00 -9.14
CA ILE A 38 15.47 34.20 -9.67
C ILE A 38 14.65 34.94 -8.63
N GLY A 39 14.40 36.23 -8.91
CA GLY A 39 13.47 37.07 -8.17
C GLY A 39 12.05 36.52 -8.30
N ALA A 40 11.74 35.50 -7.51
CA ALA A 40 10.41 34.97 -7.36
C ALA A 40 9.75 35.67 -6.16
N ASP A 41 8.96 36.69 -6.47
CA ASP A 41 8.08 37.37 -5.51
C ASP A 41 7.04 36.35 -5.02
N CYS A 42 7.30 35.75 -3.86
CA CYS A 42 6.51 34.64 -3.31
C CYS A 42 5.28 35.15 -2.56
N ASP A 43 4.38 35.83 -3.26
CA ASP A 43 3.29 36.56 -2.62
C ASP A 43 1.89 36.16 -3.09
N GLU A 44 1.67 34.87 -3.35
CA GLU A 44 0.32 34.38 -3.66
C GLU A 44 -0.06 33.09 -2.93
N LEU A 45 -0.94 33.24 -1.92
CA LEU A 45 -1.90 32.22 -1.50
C LEU A 45 -3.24 32.93 -1.35
N GLY A 46 -4.10 32.82 -2.37
CA GLY A 46 -5.42 33.43 -2.47
C GLY A 46 -6.44 32.82 -1.49
N PHE A 47 -6.25 33.01 -0.19
CA PHE A 47 -7.24 32.65 0.82
C PHE A 47 -7.88 33.92 1.39
N LYS A 48 -9.18 34.08 1.16
CA LYS A 48 -9.99 35.17 1.72
C LYS A 48 -10.27 35.00 3.23
N ASN A 49 -9.90 33.87 3.82
CA ASN A 49 -10.19 33.50 5.21
C ASN A 49 -8.92 33.12 5.98
N THR A 50 -8.74 33.67 7.18
CA THR A 50 -7.64 33.40 8.12
C THR A 50 -7.94 32.23 9.09
N ASP A 51 -8.76 31.29 8.62
CA ASP A 51 -9.21 30.12 9.39
C ASP A 51 -8.05 29.16 9.75
N MET A 52 -8.25 28.30 10.75
CA MET A 52 -7.28 27.28 11.15
C MET A 52 -6.88 26.37 10.00
N LYS A 53 -7.79 26.07 9.06
CA LYS A 53 -7.47 25.31 7.83
C LYS A 53 -6.44 26.02 6.96
N TYR A 54 -6.49 27.35 6.86
CA TYR A 54 -5.49 28.16 6.15
C TYR A 54 -4.14 28.10 6.85
N LYS A 55 -4.10 28.33 8.18
CA LYS A 55 -2.86 28.27 8.95
C LYS A 55 -2.20 26.88 8.88
N ASN A 56 -3.00 25.82 8.92
CA ASN A 56 -2.52 24.44 8.76
C ASN A 56 -1.91 24.20 7.37
N ARG A 57 -2.55 24.74 6.31
CA ARG A 57 -2.02 24.68 4.94
C ARG A 57 -0.66 25.38 4.84
N VAL A 58 -0.55 26.60 5.38
CA VAL A 58 0.69 27.38 5.38
C VAL A 58 1.81 26.64 6.13
N ARG A 59 1.53 26.13 7.34
CA ARG A 59 2.52 25.36 8.12
C ARG A 59 2.98 24.11 7.39
N SER A 60 2.06 23.39 6.73
CA SER A 60 2.41 22.23 5.89
C SER A 60 3.35 22.62 4.75
N ARG A 61 3.10 23.73 4.04
CA ARG A 61 3.99 24.22 2.96
C ARG A 61 5.36 24.59 3.46
N ILE A 62 5.43 25.33 4.58
CA ILE A 62 6.70 25.70 5.20
C ILE A 62 7.51 24.46 5.54
N SER A 63 6.90 23.44 6.15
CA SER A 63 7.59 22.19 6.50
C SER A 63 8.15 21.47 5.26
N ASN A 64 7.36 21.37 4.17
CA ASN A 64 7.81 20.72 2.94
C ASN A 64 8.91 21.50 2.21
N LEU A 65 8.86 22.85 2.21
CA LEU A 65 9.87 23.70 1.58
C LEU A 65 11.20 23.73 2.36
N LYS A 66 11.14 23.55 3.69
CA LYS A 66 12.31 23.46 4.58
C LYS A 66 12.88 22.05 4.68
N ASP A 67 12.32 21.07 3.98
CA ASP A 67 12.80 19.69 4.06
C ASP A 67 14.22 19.58 3.49
N ALA A 68 15.18 19.28 4.37
CA ALA A 68 16.59 19.11 4.00
C ALA A 68 16.79 17.87 3.09
N LYS A 69 15.88 16.89 3.14
CA LYS A 69 15.95 15.67 2.32
C LYS A 69 15.45 15.88 0.90
N ASN A 70 14.74 16.98 0.62
CA ASN A 70 14.21 17.29 -0.71
C ASN A 70 14.46 18.76 -1.12
N PRO A 71 15.72 19.16 -1.34
CA PRO A 71 16.03 20.51 -1.81
C PRO A 71 15.52 20.77 -3.24
N ASN A 72 15.29 19.71 -4.03
CA ASN A 72 14.81 19.82 -5.41
C ASN A 72 13.40 20.42 -5.50
N LEU A 73 12.52 20.14 -4.53
CA LEU A 73 11.21 20.77 -4.48
C LEU A 73 11.33 22.30 -4.42
N ARG A 74 12.20 22.82 -3.53
CA ARG A 74 12.44 24.26 -3.40
C ARG A 74 13.01 24.86 -4.69
N ARG A 75 14.00 24.20 -5.30
CA ARG A 75 14.58 24.64 -6.59
C ARG A 75 13.54 24.69 -7.70
N ASN A 76 12.69 23.67 -7.81
CA ASN A 76 11.63 23.63 -8.81
C ASN A 76 10.60 24.76 -8.65
N VAL A 77 10.35 25.20 -7.41
CA VAL A 77 9.48 26.34 -7.11
C VAL A 77 10.18 27.66 -7.46
N LEU A 78 11.45 27.82 -7.08
CA LEU A 78 12.25 29.02 -7.39
C LEU A 78 12.46 29.19 -8.90
N CYS A 79 12.68 28.10 -9.64
CA CYS A 79 12.82 28.10 -11.09
C CYS A 79 11.48 28.28 -11.84
N GLY A 80 10.35 28.38 -11.13
CA GLY A 80 9.02 28.54 -11.74
C GLY A 80 8.48 27.29 -12.44
N ASN A 81 9.14 26.14 -12.31
CA ASN A 81 8.64 24.86 -12.84
C ASN A 81 7.35 24.40 -12.13
N VAL A 82 7.18 24.83 -10.88
CA VAL A 82 5.92 24.71 -10.13
C VAL A 82 5.37 26.11 -9.88
N SER A 83 4.16 26.39 -10.38
CA SER A 83 3.51 27.69 -10.16
C SER A 83 3.05 27.88 -8.70
N PRO A 84 3.01 29.12 -8.19
CA PRO A 84 2.50 29.44 -6.85
C PRO A 84 1.08 28.91 -6.59
N ASP A 85 0.19 29.00 -7.58
CA ASP A 85 -1.17 28.43 -7.46
C ASP A 85 -1.17 26.91 -7.38
N ARG A 86 -0.28 26.24 -8.13
CA ARG A 86 -0.15 24.78 -8.09
C ARG A 86 0.38 24.32 -6.74
N ILE A 87 1.45 24.92 -6.22
CA ILE A 87 1.98 24.54 -4.90
C ILE A 87 0.94 24.83 -3.80
N ALA A 88 0.12 25.87 -3.93
CA ALA A 88 -0.98 26.16 -2.99
C ALA A 88 -1.96 24.99 -2.88
N LYS A 89 -2.30 24.35 -4.01
CA LYS A 89 -3.34 23.32 -4.11
C LYS A 89 -2.82 21.89 -3.90
N MET A 90 -1.55 21.60 -4.23
CA MET A 90 -0.95 20.26 -4.14
C MET A 90 -1.07 19.60 -2.75
N THR A 91 -1.10 18.28 -2.68
CA THR A 91 -1.12 17.57 -1.39
C THR A 91 0.29 17.45 -0.78
N ALA A 92 0.39 17.14 0.52
CA ALA A 92 1.68 16.88 1.15
C ALA A 92 2.37 15.64 0.59
N GLU A 93 1.59 14.68 0.09
CA GLU A 93 2.11 13.48 -0.56
C GLU A 93 2.74 13.80 -1.92
N GLU A 94 2.10 14.67 -2.69
CA GLU A 94 2.59 15.14 -3.99
C GLU A 94 3.83 16.04 -3.91
N MET A 95 4.11 16.65 -2.75
CA MET A 95 5.31 17.45 -2.51
C MET A 95 6.50 16.64 -1.99
N ALA A 96 6.30 15.38 -1.60
CA ALA A 96 7.38 14.52 -1.11
C ALA A 96 8.47 14.27 -2.19
N SER A 97 9.63 13.77 -1.76
CA SER A 97 10.68 13.37 -2.70
C SER A 97 10.18 12.27 -3.66
N ASP A 98 10.75 12.22 -4.86
CA ASP A 98 10.30 11.26 -5.88
C ASP A 98 10.55 9.82 -5.44
N GLU A 99 11.65 9.56 -4.73
CA GLU A 99 11.94 8.27 -4.10
C GLU A 99 10.87 7.86 -3.08
N LEU A 100 10.48 8.78 -2.18
CA LEU A 100 9.49 8.49 -1.14
C LEU A 100 8.10 8.31 -1.73
N LYS A 101 7.75 9.05 -2.79
CA LYS A 101 6.52 8.85 -3.54
C LYS A 101 6.48 7.46 -4.15
N GLU A 102 7.56 7.03 -4.78
CA GLU A 102 7.60 5.73 -5.43
C GLU A 102 7.56 4.59 -4.40
N MET A 103 8.29 4.73 -3.30
CA MET A 103 8.21 3.78 -2.18
C MET A 103 6.78 3.66 -1.64
N ARG A 104 6.09 4.78 -1.37
CA ARG A 104 4.69 4.77 -0.92
C ARG A 104 3.78 4.09 -1.93
N LYS A 105 3.91 4.42 -3.22
CA LYS A 105 3.13 3.78 -4.29
C LYS A 105 3.37 2.28 -4.33
N ASN A 106 4.62 1.83 -4.17
CA ASN A 106 4.93 0.40 -4.19
C ASN A 106 4.32 -0.31 -2.97
N LEU A 107 4.49 0.25 -1.77
CA LEU A 107 3.90 -0.30 -0.55
C LEU A 107 2.37 -0.38 -0.62
N THR A 108 1.71 0.65 -1.15
CA THR A 108 0.25 0.63 -1.34
C THR A 108 -0.16 -0.44 -2.37
N LYS A 109 0.59 -0.60 -3.46
CA LYS A 109 0.33 -1.66 -4.46
C LYS A 109 0.51 -3.05 -3.87
N GLU A 110 1.55 -3.25 -3.06
CA GLU A 110 1.83 -4.53 -2.39
C GLU A 110 0.75 -4.84 -1.35
N ALA A 111 0.37 -3.88 -0.50
CA ALA A 111 -0.72 -4.06 0.45
C ALA A 111 -2.03 -4.44 -0.24
N ILE A 112 -2.39 -3.76 -1.35
CA ILE A 112 -3.58 -4.09 -2.14
C ILE A 112 -3.48 -5.52 -2.70
N ARG A 113 -2.31 -5.90 -3.23
CA ARG A 113 -2.08 -7.24 -3.76
C ARG A 113 -2.27 -8.30 -2.67
N ASP A 114 -1.63 -8.12 -1.52
CA ASP A 114 -1.68 -9.06 -0.41
C ASP A 114 -3.11 -9.21 0.13
N HIS A 115 -3.87 -8.11 0.23
CA HIS A 115 -5.27 -8.16 0.63
C HIS A 115 -6.18 -8.86 -0.40
N GLN A 116 -5.83 -8.87 -1.69
CA GLN A 116 -6.58 -9.59 -2.72
C GLN A 116 -6.27 -11.09 -2.76
N VAL A 117 -5.16 -11.54 -2.17
CA VAL A 117 -4.87 -12.98 -2.02
C VAL A 117 -5.67 -13.55 -0.84
N ALA A 118 -6.99 -13.59 -1.00
CA ALA A 118 -7.85 -14.44 -0.17
C ALA A 118 -7.50 -15.90 -0.49
N THR A 119 -6.50 -16.43 0.22
CA THR A 119 -6.12 -17.84 0.12
C THR A 119 -7.33 -18.65 0.55
N SER A 120 -7.90 -19.43 -0.38
CA SER A 120 -9.01 -20.34 -0.10
C SER A 120 -8.68 -21.19 1.12
N GLY A 121 -9.37 -20.94 2.23
CA GLY A 121 -9.06 -21.55 3.53
C GLY A 121 -9.11 -23.07 3.46
N GLY A 122 -7.94 -23.69 3.62
CA GLY A 122 -7.77 -25.14 3.65
C GLY A 122 -6.33 -25.55 3.37
N THR A 123 -5.91 -26.67 3.94
CA THR A 123 -4.57 -27.22 3.71
C THR A 123 -4.55 -27.85 2.31
N GLN A 124 -3.64 -27.42 1.45
CA GLN A 124 -3.46 -28.02 0.12
C GLN A 124 -2.90 -29.43 0.26
N THR A 125 -3.43 -30.36 -0.54
CA THR A 125 -3.04 -31.77 -0.51
C THR A 125 -3.22 -32.42 -1.87
N ASP A 126 -2.30 -33.31 -2.21
CA ASP A 126 -2.38 -34.17 -3.40
C ASP A 126 -2.92 -35.58 -3.09
N LEU A 127 -3.37 -35.82 -1.85
CA LEU A 127 -3.89 -37.11 -1.40
C LEU A 127 -5.20 -37.50 -2.11
N PHE A 128 -5.97 -36.51 -2.58
CA PHE A 128 -7.30 -36.74 -3.15
C PHE A 128 -7.34 -36.39 -4.64
N THR A 129 -7.83 -37.32 -5.46
CA THR A 129 -8.08 -37.08 -6.89
C THR A 129 -9.54 -36.69 -7.10
N CYS A 130 -9.79 -35.56 -7.77
CA CYS A 130 -11.16 -35.10 -8.01
C CYS A 130 -11.88 -35.98 -9.04
N GLY A 131 -13.08 -36.47 -8.72
CA GLY A 131 -13.89 -37.27 -9.65
C GLY A 131 -14.37 -36.53 -10.91
N LYS A 132 -14.49 -35.19 -10.86
CA LYS A 132 -14.96 -34.39 -12.01
C LYS A 132 -13.85 -34.01 -12.98
N CYS A 133 -12.76 -33.41 -12.48
CA CYS A 133 -11.67 -32.91 -13.33
C CYS A 133 -10.43 -33.81 -13.35
N LYS A 134 -10.39 -34.88 -12.54
CA LYS A 134 -9.27 -35.84 -12.42
C LYS A 134 -7.93 -35.24 -11.98
N LYS A 135 -7.90 -33.96 -11.59
CA LYS A 135 -6.71 -33.30 -11.02
C LYS A 135 -6.61 -33.60 -9.51
N LYS A 136 -5.38 -33.51 -8.98
CA LYS A 136 -5.06 -33.79 -7.56
C LYS A 136 -5.03 -32.55 -6.66
N LYS A 137 -5.14 -31.34 -7.23
CA LYS A 137 -5.07 -30.07 -6.49
C LYS A 137 -6.33 -29.82 -5.64
N CYS A 138 -6.35 -30.43 -4.46
CA CYS A 138 -7.47 -30.37 -3.53
C CYS A 138 -7.03 -29.71 -2.22
N THR A 139 -7.97 -29.09 -1.51
CA THR A 139 -7.81 -28.68 -0.12
C THR A 139 -8.68 -29.54 0.78
N TYR A 140 -8.21 -29.84 1.98
CA TYR A 140 -9.01 -30.57 2.97
C TYR A 140 -9.19 -29.74 4.25
N THR A 141 -10.31 -29.97 4.92
CA THR A 141 -10.60 -29.41 6.24
C THR A 141 -11.27 -30.50 7.08
N GLN A 142 -10.75 -30.72 8.27
CA GLN A 142 -11.29 -31.68 9.21
C GLN A 142 -12.21 -30.95 10.18
N VAL A 143 -13.46 -31.38 10.25
CA VAL A 143 -14.47 -30.79 11.13
C VAL A 143 -15.12 -31.91 11.91
N GLN A 144 -15.22 -31.76 13.23
CA GLN A 144 -16.02 -32.63 14.07
C GLN A 144 -17.48 -32.20 13.93
N THR A 145 -18.27 -32.94 13.14
CA THR A 145 -19.68 -32.62 12.88
C THR A 145 -20.67 -33.47 13.69
N ARG A 146 -20.17 -34.35 14.56
CA ARG A 146 -20.93 -35.33 15.34
C ARG A 146 -20.35 -35.46 16.75
N SER A 147 -21.00 -36.27 17.59
CA SER A 147 -20.61 -36.53 18.98
C SER A 147 -19.13 -36.90 19.12
N ALA A 148 -18.56 -36.71 20.31
CA ALA A 148 -17.15 -36.95 20.59
C ALA A 148 -16.70 -38.41 20.33
N ASP A 149 -17.64 -39.37 20.35
CA ASP A 149 -17.37 -40.79 20.12
C ASP A 149 -17.21 -41.16 18.64
N GLU A 150 -17.53 -40.25 17.70
CA GLU A 150 -17.33 -40.45 16.26
C GLU A 150 -16.08 -39.72 15.75
N PRO A 151 -15.29 -40.34 14.85
CA PRO A 151 -14.08 -39.71 14.31
C PRO A 151 -14.41 -38.47 13.47
N MET A 152 -13.48 -37.52 13.42
CA MET A 152 -13.62 -36.27 12.66
C MET A 152 -14.01 -36.52 11.19
N THR A 153 -14.86 -35.66 10.62
CA THR A 153 -15.23 -35.75 9.21
C THR A 153 -14.29 -34.90 8.36
N THR A 154 -13.70 -35.50 7.32
CA THR A 154 -12.83 -34.79 6.37
C THR A 154 -13.66 -34.28 5.19
N PHE A 155 -13.68 -32.96 5.01
CA PHE A 155 -14.25 -32.29 3.85
C PHE A 155 -13.14 -31.99 2.85
N VAL A 156 -13.33 -32.41 1.60
CA VAL A 156 -12.39 -32.17 0.51
C VAL A 156 -13.01 -31.22 -0.50
N PHE A 157 -12.24 -30.22 -0.93
CA PHE A 157 -12.63 -29.23 -1.93
C PHE A 157 -11.60 -29.22 -3.06
N CYS A 158 -12.05 -29.38 -4.29
CA CYS A 158 -11.19 -29.26 -5.46
C CYS A 158 -11.04 -27.78 -5.84
N THR A 159 -9.81 -27.27 -5.79
CA THR A 159 -9.50 -25.87 -6.12
C THR A 159 -9.69 -25.53 -7.60
N GLU A 160 -9.69 -26.54 -8.47
CA GLU A 160 -9.74 -26.35 -9.93
C GLU A 160 -11.16 -26.32 -10.48
N CYS A 161 -12.08 -27.13 -9.94
CA CYS A 161 -13.47 -27.22 -10.44
C CYS A 161 -14.54 -26.90 -9.39
N GLY A 162 -14.14 -26.54 -8.17
CA GLY A 162 -15.05 -26.20 -7.07
C GLY A 162 -15.83 -27.38 -6.48
N ASN A 163 -15.55 -28.62 -6.91
CA ASN A 163 -16.25 -29.79 -6.40
C ASN A 163 -15.93 -30.01 -4.92
N ARG A 164 -16.95 -30.21 -4.08
CA ARG A 164 -16.81 -30.48 -2.65
C ARG A 164 -17.45 -31.82 -2.29
N TRP A 165 -16.76 -32.66 -1.54
CA TRP A 165 -17.29 -33.93 -1.05
C TRP A 165 -16.79 -34.28 0.35
N LYS A 166 -17.48 -35.20 1.02
CA LYS A 166 -17.11 -35.71 2.35
C LYS A 166 -16.41 -37.06 2.19
N VAL A 167 -15.35 -37.29 2.94
CA VAL A 167 -14.68 -38.59 3.03
C VAL A 167 -15.09 -39.23 4.35
N CYS A 168 -15.88 -40.30 4.26
CA CYS A 168 -16.31 -41.06 5.44
C CYS A 168 -15.22 -42.07 5.82
N PHE A 169 -14.89 -42.14 7.11
CA PHE A 169 -13.75 -42.91 7.64
C PHE A 169 -13.79 -44.41 7.32
N CYS A 170 -14.94 -44.96 6.92
CA CYS A 170 -15.08 -46.38 6.55
C CYS A 170 -14.15 -46.78 5.37
N PHE A 171 -13.80 -45.85 4.48
CA PHE A 171 -12.86 -46.09 3.37
C PHE A 171 -11.40 -45.66 3.65
N CYS A 172 -11.13 -45.01 4.77
CA CYS A 172 -9.79 -44.45 5.06
C CYS A 172 -8.82 -45.48 5.64
N TYR A 173 -9.35 -46.53 6.29
CA TYR A 173 -8.55 -47.62 6.85
C TYR A 173 -7.70 -48.35 5.78
N LEU A 174 -8.16 -48.36 4.53
CA LEU A 174 -7.44 -49.01 3.42
C LEU A 174 -6.38 -48.14 2.73
N ILE A 175 -6.35 -46.82 2.96
CA ILE A 175 -5.44 -45.93 2.23
C ILE A 175 -4.35 -45.35 3.14
N LEU A 176 -4.68 -45.04 4.41
CA LEU A 176 -3.71 -44.47 5.35
C LEU A 176 -2.90 -45.51 6.13
N LEU A 177 -3.30 -46.79 6.14
CA LEU A 177 -2.55 -47.86 6.82
C LEU A 177 -1.62 -48.66 5.90
N TYR A 178 -1.71 -48.53 4.56
CA TYR A 178 -0.77 -49.22 3.67
C TYR A 178 0.71 -48.85 3.88
N PRO A 179 1.08 -47.61 4.27
CA PRO A 179 2.47 -47.30 4.61
C PRO A 179 2.86 -47.76 6.03
N LEU A 180 1.89 -47.93 6.95
CA LEU A 180 2.16 -48.29 8.35
C LEU A 180 2.12 -49.80 8.62
N ILE A 181 1.36 -50.58 7.85
CA ILE A 181 1.34 -52.05 7.96
C ILE A 181 2.68 -52.65 7.50
N ASN A 182 3.33 -52.06 6.48
CA ASN A 182 4.65 -52.52 6.01
C ASN A 182 5.81 -52.22 6.96
N LEU A 183 5.62 -51.36 7.96
CA LEU A 183 6.64 -51.06 8.97
C LEU A 183 6.49 -51.88 10.25
N TYR A 184 5.36 -52.57 10.46
CA TYR A 184 5.05 -53.27 11.71
C TYR A 184 4.98 -54.81 11.61
N TYR A 185 5.11 -55.39 10.42
CA TYR A 185 5.23 -56.84 10.22
C TYR A 185 6.27 -57.17 9.13
N PRO A 186 7.56 -57.31 9.46
CA PRO A 186 8.50 -57.95 8.57
C PRO A 186 8.27 -59.48 8.65
N GLN A 187 8.24 -60.16 7.52
CA GLN A 187 8.06 -61.62 7.37
C GLN A 187 6.62 -62.14 7.52
N THR A 188 5.98 -62.42 6.38
CA THR A 188 5.68 -63.81 5.94
C THR A 188 4.88 -63.77 4.66
N ARG A 189 5.50 -64.20 3.55
CA ARG A 189 4.90 -65.05 2.51
C ARG A 189 6.00 -65.48 1.54
N GLN A 190 6.62 -66.62 1.87
CA GLN A 190 6.85 -67.65 0.87
C GLN A 190 5.49 -68.31 0.62
N ILE A 191 5.05 -68.38 -0.63
CA ILE A 191 4.99 -69.57 -1.50
C ILE A 191 4.80 -69.01 -2.92
#